data_AF-A0A2S9FSX9-F1
#
_entry.id   AF-A0A2S9FSX9-F1
#
_cell.length_a   1.000
_cell.length_b   1.000
_cell.length_c   1.000
_cell.angle_alpha   90.00
_cell.angle_beta   90.00
_cell.angle_gamma   90.00
#
_symmetry.space_group_name_H-M   'P 1'
#
loop_
_entity.id
_entity.type
_entity.pdbx_description
1 polymer ?
#
loop_
_entity_poly.entity_id
_entity_poly.type
_entity_poly.pdbx_seq_one_letter_code
_entity_poly.pdbx_strand_id
1 'polypeptide(L)' 'MSAEENLPAGDVWAALRRTTQARIGLGRAGNSLPSHRVLEFKAAHSAARDAVHVPLDADALAVELDTLGLG' A
#
# COMPACT_ATOMS: atom_id res chain seq x y z
N MET A 1 16.57 -2.73 19.72
CA MET A 1 17.27 -2.31 18.49
C MET A 1 16.21 -1.82 17.53
N SER A 2 16.10 -0.50 17.43
CA SER A 2 15.02 0.20 16.74
C SER A 2 15.16 0.02 15.23
N ALA A 3 14.05 -0.22 14.53
CA ALA A 3 14.02 -0.47 13.10
C ALA A 3 14.54 0.70 12.22
N GLU A 4 14.84 1.85 12.82
CA GLU A 4 15.42 3.02 12.15
C GLU A 4 16.92 2.91 11.87
N GLU A 5 17.64 2.00 12.53
CA GLU A 5 19.11 2.07 12.64
C GLU A 5 19.89 1.51 11.43
N ASN A 6 19.21 1.10 10.34
CA ASN A 6 19.88 0.58 9.14
C ASN A 6 19.38 1.22 7.84
N LEU A 7 19.02 2.51 7.88
CA LEU A 7 18.98 3.32 6.68
C LEU A 7 20.44 3.71 6.36
N PRO A 8 21.03 3.22 5.26
CA PRO A 8 22.36 3.67 4.86
C PRO A 8 22.34 5.21 4.75
N ALA A 9 23.43 5.87 5.12
CA ALA A 9 23.56 7.31 4.98
C ALA A 9 23.13 7.72 3.56
N GLY A 10 22.01 8.45 3.48
CA GLY A 10 21.28 8.73 2.25
C GLY A 10 20.35 7.60 1.83
N ASP A 11 19.11 7.60 2.32
CA ASP A 11 18.02 6.83 1.68
C ASP A 11 17.72 7.46 0.31
N VAL A 12 18.52 7.08 -0.70
CA VAL A 12 18.44 7.59 -2.08
C VAL A 12 17.06 7.40 -2.71
N TRP A 13 16.27 6.48 -2.17
CA TRP A 13 14.92 6.19 -2.63
C TRP A 13 13.87 7.11 -2.02
N ALA A 14 14.18 7.88 -0.98
CA ALA A 14 13.21 8.73 -0.27
C ALA A 14 12.49 9.71 -1.20
N ALA A 15 13.22 10.35 -2.11
CA ALA A 15 12.63 11.26 -3.09
C ALA A 15 11.71 10.53 -4.08
N LEU A 16 12.14 9.35 -4.55
CA LEU A 16 11.41 8.56 -5.54
C LEU A 16 10.16 7.88 -4.97
N ARG A 17 10.17 7.47 -3.69
CA ARG A 17 8.98 6.90 -3.05
C ARG A 17 7.81 7.89 -2.97
N ARG A 18 8.06 9.21 -3.06
CA ARG A 18 6.98 10.20 -3.14
C ARG A 18 6.31 10.29 -4.51
N THR A 19 6.96 9.79 -5.56
CA THR A 19 6.48 9.90 -6.94
C THR A 19 5.79 8.62 -7.42
N THR A 20 5.75 7.57 -6.60
CA THR A 20 5.14 6.29 -6.97
C THR A 20 4.58 5.57 -5.76
N GLN A 21 3.48 4.84 -5.96
CA GLN A 21 2.96 3.90 -4.98
C GLN A 21 3.73 2.56 -4.95
N ALA A 22 4.66 2.35 -5.90
CA ALA A 22 5.48 1.15 -5.94
C ALA A 22 6.37 1.03 -4.71
N ARG A 23 6.46 -0.19 -4.16
CA ARG A 23 7.24 -0.50 -2.95
C ARG A 23 8.73 -0.66 -3.30
N ILE A 24 9.43 0.44 -3.58
CA ILE A 24 10.85 0.48 -3.95
C ILE A 24 11.78 0.67 -2.74
N GLY A 25 13.05 0.26 -2.86
CA GLY A 25 14.07 0.53 -1.85
C GLY A 25 13.79 -0.10 -0.48
N LEU A 26 13.22 -1.30 -0.42
CA LEU A 26 12.75 -1.92 0.83
C LEU A 26 13.86 -2.50 1.73
N GLY A 27 15.12 -2.39 1.31
CA GLY A 27 16.24 -3.08 1.93
C GLY A 27 16.24 -4.58 1.65
N ARG A 28 17.18 -5.30 2.26
CA ARG A 28 17.32 -6.76 2.11
C ARG A 28 17.84 -7.41 3.38
N ALA A 29 17.48 -8.66 3.59
CA ALA A 29 18.10 -9.60 4.51
C ALA A 29 18.68 -10.75 3.67
N GLY A 30 19.99 -10.72 3.42
CA GLY A 30 20.65 -11.63 2.48
C GLY A 30 20.13 -11.43 1.04
N ASN A 31 19.52 -12.50 0.49
CA ASN A 31 18.90 -12.51 -0.84
C ASN A 31 17.37 -12.36 -0.77
N SER A 32 16.83 -11.92 0.36
CA SER A 32 15.39 -11.83 0.61
C SER A 32 14.99 -10.49 1.21
N LEU A 33 13.68 -10.24 1.33
CA LEU A 33 13.17 -9.06 2.02
C LEU A 33 13.33 -9.20 3.54
N PRO A 34 13.52 -8.08 4.26
CA PRO A 34 13.39 -8.07 5.71
C PRO A 34 11.99 -8.55 6.13
N SER A 35 11.89 -9.32 7.22
CA SER A 35 10.62 -9.94 7.65
C SER A 35 9.48 -8.94 7.83
N HIS A 36 9.76 -7.73 8.32
CA HIS A 36 8.73 -6.70 8.48
C HIS A 36 8.08 -6.30 7.14
N ARG A 37 8.84 -6.28 6.04
CA ARG A 37 8.31 -6.00 4.69
C ARG A 37 7.45 -7.14 4.16
N VAL A 38 7.79 -8.38 4.49
CA VAL A 38 6.98 -9.55 4.15
C VAL A 38 5.65 -9.52 4.90
N LEU A 39 5.67 -9.18 6.20
CA LEU A 39 4.46 -9.06 7.02
C LEU A 39 3.58 -7.91 6.53
N GLU A 40 4.17 -6.75 6.22
CA GLU A 40 3.47 -5.59 5.65
C GLU A 40 2.76 -5.96 4.34
N PHE A 41 3.45 -6.68 3.45
CA PHE A 41 2.86 -7.18 2.21
C PHE A 41 1.70 -8.14 2.47
N LYS A 42 1.85 -9.10 3.39
CA LYS A 42 0.79 -10.07 3.72
C LYS A 42 -0.46 -9.40 4.29
N ALA A 43 -0.29 -8.38 5.14
CA ALA A 43 -1.39 -7.60 5.67
C ALA A 43 -2.14 -6.86 4.56
N ALA A 44 -1.41 -6.18 3.66
CA ALA A 44 -2.02 -5.51 2.51
C ALA A 44 -2.75 -6.48 1.57
N HIS A 45 -2.18 -7.67 1.37
CA HIS A 45 -2.79 -8.72 0.55
C HIS A 45 -4.09 -9.26 1.16
N SER A 46 -4.15 -9.44 2.49
CA SER A 46 -5.38 -9.83 3.18
C SER A 46 -6.48 -8.77 2.97
N ALA A 47 -6.17 -7.51 3.24
CA ALA A 47 -7.12 -6.41 3.06
C ALA A 47 -7.61 -6.31 1.61
N ALA A 48 -6.73 -6.51 0.63
CA ALA A 48 -7.11 -6.52 -0.78
C ALA A 48 -8.07 -7.66 -1.13
N ARG A 49 -7.87 -8.86 -0.56
CA ARG A 49 -8.79 -9.99 -0.74
C ARG A 49 -10.16 -9.71 -0.13
N ASP A 50 -10.18 -9.15 1.08
CA ASP A 50 -11.43 -8.80 1.75
C ASP A 50 -12.21 -7.78 0.91
N ALA A 51 -11.52 -6.77 0.35
CA ALA A 51 -12.13 -5.74 -0.50
C ALA A 51 -12.84 -6.29 -1.75
N VAL A 52 -12.34 -7.39 -2.34
CA VAL A 52 -13.00 -8.05 -3.49
C VAL A 52 -14.37 -8.61 -3.12
N HIS A 53 -14.57 -8.96 -1.86
CA HIS A 53 -15.83 -9.54 -1.37
C HIS A 53 -16.78 -8.51 -0.73
N VAL A 54 -16.37 -7.24 -0.64
CA VAL A 54 -17.26 -6.17 -0.16
C VAL A 54 -18.30 -5.87 -1.26
N PRO A 55 -19.60 -5.99 -0.99
CA PRO A 55 -20.62 -5.67 -1.98
C PRO A 55 -20.66 -4.17 -2.27
N LEU A 56 -20.92 -3.81 -3.52
CA LEU A 56 -21.20 -2.44 -3.92
C LEU A 56 -22.65 -2.07 -3.59
N ASP A 57 -22.85 -0.97 -2.86
CA ASP A 57 -24.18 -0.38 -2.68
C ASP A 57 -24.56 0.45 -3.91
N ALA A 58 -25.15 -0.23 -4.89
CA ALA A 58 -25.50 0.37 -6.17
C ALA A 58 -26.62 1.42 -6.05
N ASP A 59 -27.55 1.24 -5.10
CA ASP A 59 -28.65 2.18 -4.90
C ASP A 59 -28.15 3.49 -4.31
N ALA A 60 -27.29 3.42 -3.28
CA ALA A 60 -26.64 4.60 -2.73
C ALA A 60 -25.78 5.31 -3.79
N LEU A 61 -25.01 4.55 -4.58
CA LEU A 61 -24.20 5.10 -5.66
C LEU A 61 -25.06 5.80 -6.72
N ALA A 62 -26.19 5.23 -7.11
CA ALA A 62 -27.08 5.83 -8.10
C ALA A 62 -27.64 7.19 -7.63
N VAL A 63 -28.04 7.28 -6.35
CA VAL A 63 -28.47 8.54 -5.74
C VAL A 63 -27.33 9.55 -5.76
N GLU A 64 -26.12 9.17 -5.34
CA GLU A 64 -24.96 10.06 -5.35
C GLU A 64 -24.66 10.59 -6.76
N LEU A 65 -24.71 9.73 -7.79
CA LEU A 65 -24.48 10.13 -9.17
C LEU A 65 -25.54 11.12 -9.69
N ASP A 66 -26.82 10.90 -9.38
CA ASP A 66 -27.91 11.84 -9.74
C ASP A 66 -27.69 13.21 -9.09
N THR A 67 -27.28 13.25 -7.81
CA THR A 67 -26.97 14.54 -7.14
C THR A 67 -25.80 15.30 -7.78
N LEU A 68 -24.87 14.58 -8.39
CA LEU A 68 -23.76 15.17 -9.14
C LEU A 68 -24.15 15.54 -10.60
N GLY A 69 -25.36 15.19 -11.05
CA GLY A 69 -25.80 15.37 -12.44
C GLY A 69 -25.14 14.40 -13.42
N LEU A 70 -24.71 13.24 -12.93
CA LEU A 70 -24.03 12.18 -13.69
C LEU A 70 -24.91 10.91 -13.87
N GLY A 71 -26.15 10.94 -13.37
CA GLY A 71 -27.13 9.86 -13.38
C GLY A 71 -28.24 10.04 -14.41
#